data_AF-A0A0F6AQM4-F1
#
_entry.id   AF-A0A0F6AQM4-F1
#
_cell.length_a   1.000
_cell.length_b   1.000
_cell.length_c   1.000
_cell.angle_alpha   90.00
_cell.angle_beta   90.00
_cell.angle_gamma   90.00
#
_symmetry.space_group_name_H-M   'P 1'
#
loop_
_entity.id
_entity.type
_entity.pdbx_description
1 polymer ?
#
loop_
_entity_poly.entity_id
_entity_poly.type
_entity_poly.pdbx_seq_one_letter_code
_entity_poly.pdbx_strand_id
1 'polypeptide(L)'
;MGIKFSSKRPLTQEEEAEIQKMIASDPDAPEATDEQLAKAKPFKEAFPDMAAKMEKAIRGRPRIDNPKTPVTIRLDQDVVQRFKATGKGWQGRMNDALRKAVGL
;
A
#
# COMPACT_ATOMS: atom_id res chain seq x y z
N MET A 1 -23.34 0.83 21.97
CA MET A 1 -22.78 2.17 22.26
C MET A 1 -22.76 2.94 20.95
N GLY A 2 -23.50 4.05 20.83
CA GLY A 2 -23.56 4.82 19.59
C GLY A 2 -22.21 5.43 19.25
N ILE A 3 -21.85 5.47 17.98
CA ILE A 3 -20.62 6.14 17.52
C ILE A 3 -20.85 7.64 17.71
N LYS A 4 -20.10 8.26 18.63
CA LYS A 4 -20.24 9.67 19.03
C LYS A 4 -19.92 10.64 17.89
N PHE A 5 -18.83 10.41 17.17
CA PHE A 5 -18.46 11.16 15.96
C PHE A 5 -18.60 10.25 14.74
N SER A 6 -19.54 10.55 13.84
CA SER A 6 -19.81 9.70 12.67
C SER A 6 -19.33 10.36 11.38
N SER A 7 -18.50 9.66 10.59
CA SER A 7 -18.06 10.14 9.28
C SER A 7 -19.15 10.11 8.20
N LYS A 8 -20.32 9.54 8.50
CA LYS A 8 -21.44 9.39 7.56
C LYS A 8 -22.36 10.62 7.49
N ARG A 9 -22.15 11.62 8.36
CA ARG A 9 -22.91 12.87 8.40
C ARG A 9 -21.99 14.03 8.80
N PRO A 10 -22.33 15.29 8.48
CA PRO A 10 -21.60 16.44 9.04
C PRO A 10 -21.71 16.46 10.57
N LEU A 11 -20.68 17.03 11.21
CA LEU A 11 -20.66 17.27 12.64
C LEU A 11 -21.74 18.30 13.01
N THR A 12 -22.38 18.12 14.16
CA THR A 12 -23.20 19.18 14.74
C THR A 12 -22.29 20.25 15.35
N GLN A 13 -22.81 21.47 15.50
CA GLN A 13 -22.07 22.56 16.15
C GLN A 13 -21.61 22.18 17.58
N GLU A 14 -22.40 21.38 18.30
CA GLU A 14 -22.04 20.88 19.63
C GLU A 14 -20.87 19.89 19.58
N GLU A 15 -20.88 18.99 18.59
CA GLU A 15 -19.80 18.03 18.35
C GLU A 15 -18.51 18.74 17.93
N GLU A 16 -18.59 19.76 17.07
CA GLU A 16 -17.45 20.60 16.68
C GLU A 16 -16.86 21.35 17.89
N ALA A 17 -17.72 21.95 18.72
CA ALA A 17 -17.28 22.66 19.92
C ALA A 17 -16.64 21.72 20.95
N GLU A 18 -17.10 20.48 21.04
CA GLU A 18 -16.48 19.46 21.88
C GLU A 18 -15.10 19.04 21.36
N ILE A 19 -14.96 18.84 20.04
CA ILE A 19 -13.68 18.53 19.39
C ILE A 19 -12.68 19.67 19.63
N GLN A 20 -13.10 20.92 19.45
CA GLN A 20 -12.27 22.10 19.69
C GLN A 20 -11.78 22.20 21.13
N LYS A 21 -12.64 21.89 22.12
CA LYS A 21 -12.21 21.82 23.53
C LYS A 21 -11.18 20.72 23.79
N MET A 22 -11.33 19.55 23.15
CA MET A 22 -10.36 18.46 23.27
C MET A 22 -9.00 18.86 22.68
N ILE A 23 -8.99 19.49 21.50
CA ILE A 23 -7.75 20.00 20.88
C ILE A 23 -7.08 21.03 21.78
N ALA A 24 -7.83 22.04 22.27
CA ALA A 24 -7.29 23.10 23.13
C ALA A 24 -6.80 22.60 24.51
N SER A 25 -7.23 21.41 24.94
CA SER A 25 -6.78 20.82 26.20
C SER A 25 -5.42 20.15 26.13
N ASP A 26 -4.88 19.90 24.92
CA ASP A 26 -3.58 19.28 24.71
C ASP A 26 -2.47 20.35 24.61
N PRO A 27 -1.65 20.56 25.66
CA PRO A 27 -0.59 21.57 25.65
C PRO A 27 0.59 21.18 24.75
N ASP A 28 0.75 19.91 24.38
CA ASP A 28 1.86 19.42 23.56
C ASP A 28 1.56 19.51 22.06
N ALA A 29 0.30 19.71 21.69
CA ALA A 29 -0.17 19.82 20.31
C ALA A 29 -1.06 21.06 20.08
N PRO A 30 -0.53 22.29 20.29
CA PRO A 30 -1.29 23.50 20.02
C PRO A 30 -1.65 23.62 18.54
N GLU A 31 -2.77 24.28 18.25
CA GLU A 31 -3.14 24.59 16.86
C GLU A 31 -2.08 25.49 16.21
N ALA A 32 -1.75 25.19 14.95
CA ALA A 32 -0.80 25.99 14.20
C ALA A 32 -1.40 27.38 13.91
N THR A 33 -0.63 28.44 14.16
CA THR A 33 -1.05 29.80 13.83
C THR A 33 -0.91 30.08 12.33
N ASP A 34 -1.66 31.04 11.82
CA ASP A 34 -1.58 31.45 10.40
C ASP A 34 -0.15 31.85 9.99
N GLU A 35 0.59 32.49 10.90
CA GLU A 35 1.98 32.87 10.67
C GLU A 35 2.94 31.67 10.61
N GLN A 36 2.65 30.61 11.38
CA GLN A 36 3.41 29.36 11.32
C GLN A 36 3.10 28.61 10.03
N LEU A 37 1.83 28.58 9.62
CA LEU A 37 1.39 27.95 8.39
C LEU A 37 1.95 28.68 7.15
N ALA A 38 2.02 30.01 7.18
CA ALA A 38 2.63 30.81 6.12
C ALA A 38 4.13 30.51 5.90
N LYS A 39 4.81 29.94 6.91
CA LYS A 39 6.22 29.52 6.85
C LYS A 39 6.39 28.05 6.46
N ALA A 40 5.30 27.32 6.22
CA ALA A 40 5.36 25.91 5.83
C ALA A 40 6.13 25.75 4.51
N LYS A 41 6.97 24.70 4.45
CA LYS A 41 7.75 24.36 3.25
C LYS A 41 7.39 22.96 2.76
N PRO A 42 7.50 22.68 1.46
CA PRO A 42 7.37 21.34 0.94
C PRO A 42 8.33 20.36 1.66
N PHE A 43 7.88 19.13 1.90
CA PHE A 43 8.67 18.12 2.61
C PHE A 43 10.07 17.91 2.00
N LYS A 44 10.16 17.95 0.67
CA LYS A 44 11.44 17.80 -0.05
C LYS A 44 12.44 18.92 0.26
N GLU A 45 11.96 20.13 0.52
CA GLU A 45 12.80 21.27 0.86
C GLU A 45 13.17 21.27 2.35
N ALA A 46 12.24 20.87 3.21
CA ALA A 46 12.47 20.77 4.65
C ALA A 46 13.41 19.59 5.01
N PHE A 47 13.33 18.47 4.27
CA PHE A 47 14.07 17.23 4.54
C PHE A 47 14.69 16.63 3.27
N PRO A 48 15.68 17.29 2.66
CA PRO A 48 16.24 16.88 1.37
C PRO A 48 16.85 15.48 1.39
N ASP A 49 17.56 15.11 2.46
CA ASP A 49 18.20 13.79 2.58
C ASP A 49 17.19 12.65 2.71
N MET A 50 16.08 12.87 3.43
CA MET A 50 15.02 11.86 3.54
C MET A 50 14.26 11.73 2.22
N ALA A 51 13.95 12.84 1.56
CA ALA A 51 13.30 12.83 0.26
C ALA A 51 14.13 12.05 -0.77
N ALA A 52 15.45 12.27 -0.82
CA ALA A 52 16.35 11.55 -1.72
C ALA A 52 16.40 10.03 -1.43
N LYS A 53 16.36 9.64 -0.15
CA LYS A 53 16.29 8.21 0.25
C LYS A 53 14.95 7.59 -0.15
N MET A 54 13.84 8.32 0.02
CA MET A 54 12.52 7.85 -0.37
C MET A 54 12.41 7.70 -1.88
N GLU A 55 12.90 8.64 -2.69
CA GLU A 55 12.92 8.50 -4.16
C GLU A 55 13.70 7.28 -4.63
N LYS A 56 14.82 6.97 -3.97
CA LYS A 56 15.59 5.75 -4.25
C LYS A 56 14.83 4.48 -3.85
N ALA A 57 14.06 4.50 -2.76
CA ALA A 57 13.28 3.37 -2.27
C ALA A 57 11.94 3.16 -3.01
N ILE A 58 11.36 4.22 -3.59
CA ILE A 58 10.09 4.19 -4.35
C ILE A 58 10.26 3.50 -5.71
N ARG A 59 11.48 3.40 -6.23
CA ARG A 59 11.81 2.46 -7.32
C ARG A 59 11.70 1.04 -6.74
N GLY A 60 10.48 0.49 -6.72
CA GLY A 60 10.25 -0.92 -6.45
C GLY A 60 11.06 -1.82 -7.40
N ARG A 61 10.91 -3.14 -7.27
CA ARG A 61 11.60 -4.10 -8.16
C ARG A 61 11.51 -3.63 -9.62
N PRO A 62 12.64 -3.56 -10.36
CA PRO A 62 12.63 -3.13 -11.75
C PRO A 62 11.52 -3.86 -12.52
N ARG A 63 10.76 -3.10 -13.30
CA ARG A 63 9.70 -3.66 -14.15
C ARG A 63 10.36 -4.66 -15.10
N ILE A 64 9.93 -5.92 -15.02
CA ILE A 64 10.37 -6.97 -15.94
C ILE A 64 9.62 -6.77 -17.26
N ASP A 65 10.33 -6.80 -18.38
CA ASP A 65 9.74 -6.55 -19.72
C ASP A 65 8.63 -7.54 -20.08
N ASN A 66 8.77 -8.80 -19.67
CA ASN A 66 7.77 -9.84 -19.89
C ASN A 66 7.47 -10.61 -18.58
N PRO A 67 6.61 -10.07 -17.70
CA PRO A 67 6.26 -10.73 -16.45
C PRO A 67 5.38 -11.96 -16.73
N LYS A 68 5.46 -12.97 -15.86
CA LYS A 68 4.54 -14.11 -15.92
C LYS A 68 3.11 -13.63 -15.65
N THR A 69 2.18 -13.92 -16.55
CA THR A 69 0.76 -13.60 -16.35
C THR A 69 0.12 -14.63 -15.42
N PRO A 70 -0.46 -14.21 -14.28
CA PRO A 70 -1.24 -15.12 -13.44
C PRO A 70 -2.54 -15.45 -14.17
N VAL A 71 -2.80 -16.75 -14.37
CA VAL A 71 -4.04 -17.25 -14.97
C VAL A 71 -4.67 -18.31 -14.07
N THR A 72 -6.00 -18.31 -14.01
CA THR A 72 -6.76 -19.33 -13.30
C THR A 72 -7.24 -20.38 -14.30
N ILE A 73 -6.67 -21.57 -14.25
CA ILE A 73 -7.05 -22.71 -15.09
C ILE A 73 -7.39 -23.93 -14.21
N ARG A 74 -8.29 -24.79 -14.69
CA ARG A 74 -8.53 -26.10 -14.08
C ARG A 74 -7.68 -27.13 -14.81
N LEU A 75 -6.92 -27.91 -14.04
CA LEU A 75 -6.07 -28.98 -14.53
C LEU A 75 -6.50 -30.29 -13.88
N ASP A 76 -6.26 -31.40 -14.56
CA ASP A 76 -6.50 -32.72 -14.00
C ASP A 76 -5.66 -32.96 -12.75
N GLN A 77 -6.25 -33.65 -11.78
CA GLN A 77 -5.67 -33.81 -10.45
C GLN A 77 -4.32 -34.57 -10.51
N ASP A 78 -4.25 -35.61 -11.33
CA ASP A 78 -3.05 -36.43 -11.53
C ASP A 78 -1.88 -35.62 -12.10
N VAL A 79 -2.14 -34.71 -13.04
CA VAL A 79 -1.14 -33.79 -13.61
C VAL A 79 -0.57 -32.91 -12.50
N VAL A 80 -1.42 -32.27 -11.71
CA VAL A 80 -0.98 -31.39 -10.60
C VAL A 80 -0.17 -32.16 -9.57
N GLN A 81 -0.62 -33.36 -9.20
CA GLN A 81 0.07 -34.20 -8.22
C GLN A 81 1.43 -34.67 -8.73
N ARG A 82 1.53 -35.03 -10.03
CA ARG A 82 2.79 -35.44 -10.65
C ARG A 82 3.81 -34.31 -10.62
N PHE A 83 3.41 -33.07 -10.92
CA PHE A 83 4.30 -31.93 -10.78
C PHE A 83 4.63 -31.65 -9.32
N LYS A 84 3.67 -31.61 -8.39
CA LYS A 84 3.94 -31.38 -6.96
C LYS A 84 4.94 -32.37 -6.36
N ALA A 85 4.89 -33.63 -6.76
CA ALA A 85 5.82 -34.68 -6.33
C ALA A 85 7.29 -34.37 -6.70
N THR A 86 7.54 -33.50 -7.68
CA THR A 86 8.90 -33.05 -8.03
C THR A 86 9.49 -32.06 -7.00
N GLY A 87 8.73 -31.63 -6.00
CA GLY A 87 9.20 -30.78 -4.90
C GLY A 87 9.29 -29.29 -5.26
N LYS A 88 10.18 -28.56 -4.58
CA LYS A 88 10.36 -27.10 -4.77
C LYS A 88 10.56 -26.76 -6.25
N GLY A 89 9.85 -25.74 -6.73
CA GLY A 89 9.92 -25.31 -8.13
C GLY A 89 9.01 -26.06 -9.11
N TRP A 90 8.08 -26.91 -8.64
CA TRP A 90 7.18 -27.66 -9.52
C TRP A 90 6.35 -26.80 -10.48
N GLN A 91 5.90 -25.61 -10.04
CA GLN A 91 5.17 -24.66 -10.90
C GLN A 91 6.04 -24.14 -12.05
N GLY A 92 7.35 -23.98 -11.83
CA GLY A 92 8.31 -23.62 -12.87
C GLY A 92 8.44 -24.73 -13.92
N ARG A 93 8.63 -25.98 -13.47
CA ARG A 93 8.67 -27.15 -14.36
C ARG A 93 7.37 -27.34 -15.15
N MET A 94 6.23 -27.07 -14.53
CA MET A 94 4.92 -27.09 -15.20
C MET A 94 4.86 -26.01 -16.30
N ASN A 95 5.31 -24.79 -16.01
CA ASN A 95 5.41 -23.74 -17.00
C ASN A 95 6.35 -24.12 -18.17
N ASP A 96 7.49 -24.75 -17.89
CA ASP A 96 8.43 -25.18 -18.93
C ASP A 96 7.83 -26.29 -19.82
N ALA A 97 7.02 -27.19 -19.26
CA ALA A 97 6.29 -28.18 -20.03
C ALA A 97 5.24 -27.53 -20.94
N LEU A 98 4.50 -26.52 -20.43
CA LEU A 98 3.54 -25.76 -21.22
C LEU A 98 4.22 -25.02 -22.37
N ARG A 99 5.38 -24.39 -22.11
CA ARG A 99 6.19 -23.74 -23.16
C ARG A 99 6.56 -24.71 -24.26
N LYS A 100 7.12 -25.87 -23.90
CA LYS A 100 7.47 -26.92 -24.87
C LYS A 100 6.27 -27.39 -25.70
N ALA A 101 5.11 -27.55 -25.07
CA ALA A 101 3.89 -27.99 -25.74
C ALA A 101 3.39 -26.99 -26.81
N VAL A 102 3.68 -25.70 -26.63
CA VAL A 102 3.34 -24.64 -27.60
C VAL A 102 4.53 -24.20 -28.48
N GLY A 103 5.69 -24.87 -28.38
CA GLY A 103 6.89 -24.55 -29.18
C GLY A 103 7.70 -23.35 -28.70
N LEU A 104 7.70 -23.04 -27.39
CA LEU A 104 8.42 -21.94 -26.72
C LEU A 104 9.56 -22.39 -25.79
#